data_AF-A0A7X6YLL6-F1
#
_entry.id   AF-A0A7X6YLL6-F1
#
_cell.length_a   1.000
_cell.length_b   1.000
_cell.length_c   1.000
_cell.angle_alpha   90.00
_cell.angle_beta   90.00
_cell.angle_gamma   90.00
#
_symmetry.space_group_name_H-M   'P 1'
#
loop_
_entity.id
_entity.type
_entity.pdbx_description
1 polymer ?
#
loop_
_entity_poly.entity_id
_entity_poly.type
_entity_poly.pdbx_seq_one_letter_code
_entity_poly.pdbx_strand_id
1 'polypeptide(L)'
;MLCQNCNENEANVKYTQIINGTKKQMNLCDKCANKLGINNISFNMPSINFSNFLEDVFKDDGNIFMPDIIKPETLLCDKCNTSYDDFIKNGKFGCDNCYDEFKSKIDLLLKNIHGVNRHVGRIGSSIERTDNINKTGEEKVKDNKKTNSNEDIINKLKEKLKVEIKEERYEDAAKTRDEIKKLEK
;
A
#
# COMPACT_ATOMS: atom_id res chain seq x y z
N MET A 1 -36.13 -29.93 1.62
CA MET A 1 -35.38 -30.68 2.66
C MET A 1 -35.58 -29.95 3.99
N LEU A 2 -35.71 -30.67 5.11
CA LEU A 2 -35.89 -30.04 6.42
C LEU A 2 -34.56 -29.54 7.01
N CYS A 3 -34.64 -28.52 7.85
CA CYS A 3 -33.52 -27.94 8.59
C CYS A 3 -32.89 -28.98 9.51
N GLN A 4 -31.58 -29.21 9.40
CA GLN A 4 -30.87 -30.20 10.20
C GLN A 4 -30.72 -29.82 11.68
N ASN A 5 -31.06 -28.58 12.06
CA ASN A 5 -31.00 -28.12 13.45
C ASN A 5 -32.34 -28.23 14.18
N CYS A 6 -33.47 -27.86 13.53
CA CYS A 6 -34.78 -27.91 14.16
C CYS A 6 -35.71 -28.99 13.63
N ASN A 7 -35.42 -29.58 12.46
CA ASN A 7 -36.27 -30.57 11.77
C ASN A 7 -37.74 -30.16 11.51
N GLU A 8 -38.11 -28.92 11.78
CA GLU A 8 -39.49 -28.42 11.65
C GLU A 8 -39.71 -27.59 10.40
N ASN A 9 -38.69 -26.85 9.95
CA ASN A 9 -38.80 -25.87 8.86
C ASN A 9 -37.98 -26.32 7.66
N GLU A 10 -38.34 -25.85 6.46
CA GLU A 10 -37.53 -26.10 5.27
C GLU A 10 -36.16 -25.43 5.35
N ALA A 11 -35.13 -26.15 4.92
CA ALA A 11 -33.77 -25.65 4.85
C ALA A 11 -33.58 -24.80 3.60
N ASN A 12 -33.19 -23.55 3.79
CA ASN A 12 -32.93 -22.57 2.74
C ASN A 12 -31.55 -21.91 2.85
N VAL A 13 -30.78 -22.21 3.90
CA VAL A 13 -29.41 -21.73 4.11
C VAL A 13 -28.43 -22.90 4.15
N LYS A 14 -27.34 -22.83 3.38
CA LYS A 14 -26.25 -23.82 3.41
C LYS A 14 -25.06 -23.27 4.18
N TYR A 15 -24.74 -23.87 5.32
CA TYR A 15 -23.59 -23.51 6.14
C TYR A 15 -22.43 -24.48 5.91
N THR A 16 -21.21 -23.94 5.75
CA THR A 16 -19.98 -24.72 5.61
C THR A 16 -18.94 -24.18 6.58
N GLN A 17 -18.45 -25.02 7.48
CA GLN A 17 -17.39 -24.68 8.43
C GLN A 17 -16.13 -25.50 8.11
N ILE A 18 -14.97 -24.86 8.11
CA ILE A 18 -13.68 -25.51 7.94
C ILE A 18 -12.88 -25.29 9.22
N ILE A 19 -12.64 -26.36 9.98
CA ILE A 19 -11.78 -26.32 11.18
C ILE A 19 -10.64 -27.30 10.94
N ASN A 20 -9.39 -26.84 11.01
CA ASN A 20 -8.18 -27.66 10.81
C ASN A 20 -8.23 -28.50 9.51
N GLY A 21 -8.68 -27.89 8.41
CA GLY A 21 -8.82 -28.55 7.11
C GLY A 21 -10.02 -29.50 6.97
N THR A 22 -10.76 -29.76 8.06
CA THR A 22 -11.95 -30.62 8.01
C THR A 22 -13.19 -29.78 7.71
N LYS A 23 -13.85 -30.11 6.59
CA LYS A 23 -15.05 -29.42 6.10
C LYS A 23 -16.32 -30.08 6.64
N LYS A 24 -17.10 -29.35 7.45
CA LYS A 24 -18.45 -29.73 7.88
C LYS A 24 -19.48 -28.89 7.15
N GLN A 25 -20.51 -29.53 6.61
CA GLN A 25 -21.62 -28.86 5.91
C GLN A 25 -22.95 -29.18 6.56
N MET A 26 -23.83 -28.18 6.68
CA MET A 26 -25.19 -28.37 7.17
C MET A 26 -26.19 -27.48 6.42
N ASN A 27 -27.42 -27.95 6.29
CA ASN A 27 -28.53 -27.24 5.69
C ASN A 27 -29.49 -26.79 6.80
N LEU A 28 -29.70 -25.48 6.91
CA LEU A 28 -30.44 -24.82 7.99
C LEU A 28 -31.61 -24.02 7.43
N CYS A 29 -32.64 -23.78 8.25
CA CYS A 29 -33.64 -22.76 7.96
C CYS A 29 -33.14 -21.38 8.42
N ASP A 30 -33.72 -20.30 7.88
CA ASP A 30 -33.39 -18.91 8.24
C ASP A 30 -33.36 -18.66 9.75
N LYS A 31 -34.35 -19.19 10.49
CA LYS A 31 -34.44 -19.00 11.95
C LYS A 31 -33.24 -19.62 12.68
N CYS A 32 -32.82 -20.81 12.26
CA CYS A 32 -31.66 -21.49 12.85
C CYS A 32 -30.34 -20.84 12.41
N ALA A 33 -30.25 -20.40 11.14
CA ALA A 33 -29.10 -19.66 10.65
C ALA A 33 -28.89 -18.34 11.40
N ASN A 34 -29.97 -17.59 11.64
CA ASN A 34 -29.96 -16.36 12.43
C ASN A 34 -29.51 -16.60 13.89
N LYS A 35 -30.05 -17.64 14.55
CA LYS A 35 -29.66 -18.01 15.93
C LYS A 35 -28.20 -18.40 16.06
N LEU A 36 -27.64 -19.04 15.03
CA LEU A 36 -26.21 -19.39 14.96
C LEU A 36 -25.31 -18.19 14.58
N GLY A 37 -25.89 -17.00 14.39
CA GLY A 37 -25.15 -15.81 13.98
C GLY A 37 -24.63 -15.87 12.54
N ILE A 38 -25.12 -16.80 11.71
CA ILE A 38 -24.63 -17.02 10.35
C ILE A 38 -25.06 -15.87 9.42
N ASN A 39 -26.24 -15.29 9.64
CA ASN A 39 -26.66 -14.07 8.94
C ASN A 39 -26.05 -12.78 9.52
N ASN A 40 -25.45 -12.86 10.72
CA ASN A 40 -24.57 -11.81 11.26
C ASN A 40 -23.14 -11.95 10.70
N ILE A 41 -22.87 -12.93 9.85
CA ILE A 41 -21.87 -12.81 8.78
C ILE A 41 -22.51 -11.97 7.66
N SER A 42 -23.06 -10.82 8.06
CA SER A 42 -23.20 -9.70 7.17
C SER A 42 -21.87 -9.51 6.46
N PHE A 43 -21.91 -9.13 5.19
CA PHE A 43 -20.81 -8.40 4.56
C PHE A 43 -20.46 -7.08 5.31
N ASN A 44 -20.92 -6.84 6.54
CA ASN A 44 -20.05 -6.21 7.52
C ASN A 44 -18.96 -7.23 7.86
N MET A 45 -17.83 -7.11 7.16
CA MET A 45 -16.54 -7.26 7.82
C MET A 45 -16.73 -6.80 9.27
N PRO A 46 -16.60 -7.67 10.29
CA PRO A 46 -16.86 -7.30 11.68
C PRO A 46 -16.04 -6.05 11.86
N SER A 47 -16.72 -4.90 12.01
CA SER A 47 -16.15 -3.56 11.89
C SER A 47 -14.69 -3.69 12.23
N ILE A 48 -13.80 -3.75 11.21
CA ILE A 48 -12.38 -4.03 11.48
C ILE A 48 -12.10 -2.97 12.50
N ASN A 49 -11.91 -3.38 13.76
CA ASN A 49 -11.89 -2.42 14.84
C ASN A 49 -10.48 -1.90 14.66
N PHE A 50 -10.39 -0.93 13.76
CA PHE A 50 -9.15 -0.55 13.11
C PHE A 50 -8.24 -0.02 14.21
N SER A 51 -8.84 0.54 15.25
CA SER A 51 -8.28 0.76 16.57
C SER A 51 -7.54 -0.44 17.16
N ASN A 52 -8.18 -1.59 17.38
CA ASN A 52 -7.52 -2.78 17.94
C ASN A 52 -6.41 -3.30 17.02
N PHE A 53 -6.62 -3.26 15.70
CA PHE A 53 -5.61 -3.67 14.73
C PHE A 53 -4.40 -2.73 14.74
N LEU A 54 -4.64 -1.41 14.71
CA LEU A 54 -3.58 -0.41 14.80
C LEU A 54 -2.84 -0.55 16.13
N GLU A 55 -3.56 -0.71 17.25
CA GLU A 55 -2.95 -0.86 18.56
C GLU A 55 -1.98 -2.06 18.61
N ASP A 56 -2.35 -3.21 18.05
CA ASP A 56 -1.46 -4.39 17.99
C ASP A 56 -0.30 -4.18 17.00
N VAL A 57 -0.51 -3.56 15.84
CA VAL A 57 0.56 -3.21 14.89
C VAL A 57 1.55 -2.22 15.51
N PHE A 58 1.09 -1.31 16.36
CA PHE A 58 1.95 -0.35 17.06
C PHE A 58 2.64 -0.89 18.29
N LYS A 59 2.08 -1.91 18.93
CA LYS A 59 2.72 -2.58 20.08
C LYS A 59 3.92 -3.42 19.67
N ASP A 60 3.93 -3.96 18.46
CA ASP A 60 4.99 -4.87 17.98
C ASP A 60 6.23 -4.13 17.43
N ASP A 61 6.14 -2.81 17.18
CA ASP A 61 7.29 -1.94 16.89
C ASP A 61 8.10 -1.59 18.17
N GLY A 62 8.29 -2.58 19.05
CA GLY A 62 9.07 -2.53 20.28
C GLY A 62 10.60 -2.50 20.10
N ASN A 63 11.10 -2.03 18.95
CA ASN A 63 12.53 -1.84 18.69
C ASN A 63 12.93 -0.40 18.39
N ILE A 64 12.10 0.56 18.78
CA ILE A 64 12.56 1.94 19.01
C ILE A 64 12.42 2.22 20.51
N PHE A 65 13.37 1.73 21.28
CA PHE A 65 13.71 2.30 22.60
C PHE A 65 14.15 3.75 22.36
N MET A 66 13.20 4.67 22.20
CA MET A 66 13.43 6.04 22.63
C MET A 66 13.24 6.04 24.15
N PRO A 67 14.26 6.44 24.94
CA PRO A 67 14.07 6.61 26.37
C PRO A 67 12.99 7.67 26.63
N ASP A 68 12.26 7.49 27.74
CA ASP A 68 11.16 8.31 28.30
C ASP A 68 11.48 9.80 28.55
N ILE A 69 12.16 10.49 27.63
CA ILE A 69 12.67 11.85 27.84
C ILE A 69 11.97 12.87 26.92
N ILE A 70 11.17 12.44 25.96
CA ILE A 70 10.38 13.34 25.12
C ILE A 70 8.94 12.88 25.20
N LYS A 71 8.15 13.55 26.04
CA LYS A 71 6.68 13.49 25.93
C LYS A 71 6.36 13.63 24.44
N PRO A 72 5.64 12.68 23.83
CA PRO A 72 5.26 12.86 22.44
C PRO A 72 4.51 14.18 22.39
N GLU A 73 5.05 15.15 21.65
CA GLU A 73 4.25 16.31 21.27
C GLU A 73 2.97 15.73 20.71
N THR A 74 1.87 16.03 21.40
CA THR A 74 0.54 15.61 20.99
C THR A 74 0.32 16.25 19.63
N LEU A 75 0.61 15.50 18.56
CA LEU A 75 0.33 15.87 17.20
C LEU A 75 -1.18 16.08 17.13
N LEU A 76 -1.57 17.34 17.04
CA LEU A 76 -2.96 17.80 16.99
C LEU A 76 -3.18 18.38 15.61
N CYS A 77 -4.35 18.11 15.04
CA CYS A 77 -4.73 18.75 13.79
C CYS A 77 -5.18 20.19 14.05
N ASP A 78 -4.54 21.17 13.40
CA ASP A 78 -4.87 22.60 13.53
C ASP A 78 -6.33 22.95 13.18
N LYS A 79 -7.01 22.12 12.38
CA LYS A 79 -8.37 22.39 11.89
C LYS A 79 -9.48 21.76 12.75
N CYS A 80 -9.26 20.55 13.26
CA CYS A 80 -10.29 19.80 14.00
C CYS A 80 -9.87 19.36 15.40
N ASN A 81 -8.65 19.71 15.83
CA ASN A 81 -8.04 19.40 17.12
C ASN A 81 -8.01 17.91 17.48
N THR A 82 -8.21 17.02 16.52
CA THR A 82 -8.06 15.58 16.73
C THR A 82 -6.59 15.29 16.98
N SER A 83 -6.29 14.53 18.04
CA SER A 83 -4.91 14.08 18.29
C SER A 83 -4.59 12.83 17.50
N TYR A 84 -3.30 12.59 17.27
CA TYR A 84 -2.84 11.33 16.70
C TYR A 84 -3.30 10.13 17.54
N ASP A 85 -3.29 10.24 18.88
CA ASP A 85 -3.73 9.15 19.76
C ASP A 85 -5.24 8.86 19.63
N ASP A 86 -6.06 9.88 19.37
CA ASP A 86 -7.48 9.70 19.08
C ASP A 86 -7.68 8.96 17.76
N PHE A 87 -6.84 9.21 16.75
CA PHE A 87 -6.85 8.44 15.51
C PHE A 87 -6.48 6.98 15.77
N ILE A 88 -5.46 6.70 16.58
CA ILE A 88 -5.06 5.33 16.92
C ILE A 88 -6.19 4.60 17.66
N LYS A 89 -6.84 5.27 18.61
CA LYS A 89 -7.91 4.67 19.42
C LYS A 89 -9.24 4.52 18.67
N ASN A 90 -9.56 5.42 17.75
CA ASN A 90 -10.86 5.45 17.09
C ASN A 90 -10.80 4.99 15.63
N GLY A 91 -9.60 4.87 15.05
CA GLY A 91 -9.36 4.49 13.66
C GLY A 91 -9.88 5.50 12.62
N LYS A 92 -10.18 6.73 13.02
CA LYS A 92 -10.85 7.74 12.18
C LYS A 92 -10.16 9.09 12.28
N PHE A 93 -9.99 9.75 11.13
CA PHE A 93 -9.60 11.15 11.07
C PHE A 93 -10.80 12.07 11.29
N GLY A 94 -10.53 13.25 11.87
CA GLY A 94 -11.55 14.26 12.12
C GLY A 94 -11.85 15.14 10.89
N CYS A 95 -10.85 15.44 10.07
CA CYS A 95 -11.00 16.22 8.84
C CYS A 95 -9.96 15.83 7.78
N ASP A 96 -10.02 16.50 6.63
CA ASP A 96 -9.08 16.41 5.51
C ASP A 96 -7.65 16.79 5.89
N ASN A 97 -7.45 17.85 6.68
CA ASN A 97 -6.12 18.31 7.10
C ASN A 97 -5.37 17.29 7.97
N CYS A 98 -6.07 16.32 8.56
CA CYS A 98 -5.43 15.26 9.34
C CYS A 98 -4.49 14.39 8.48
N TYR A 99 -4.75 14.24 7.18
CA TYR A 99 -3.87 13.47 6.29
C TYR A 99 -2.51 14.13 6.12
N ASP A 100 -2.48 15.47 6.05
CA ASP A 100 -1.24 16.23 5.90
C ASP A 100 -0.48 16.33 7.22
N GLU A 101 -1.19 16.63 8.32
CA GLU A 101 -0.59 16.81 9.65
C GLU A 101 0.07 15.52 10.18
N PHE A 102 -0.57 14.38 9.93
CA PHE A 102 -0.11 13.08 10.43
C PHE A 102 0.62 12.27 9.36
N LYS A 103 0.86 12.85 8.18
CA LYS A 103 1.43 12.16 7.01
C LYS A 103 2.66 11.33 7.33
N SER A 104 3.63 11.92 8.03
CA SER A 104 4.90 11.26 8.35
C SER A 104 4.71 9.97 9.16
N LYS A 105 3.74 9.93 10.07
CA LYS A 105 3.42 8.73 10.87
C LYS A 105 2.52 7.76 10.10
N ILE A 106 1.57 8.28 9.32
CA ILE A 106 0.67 7.47 8.48
C ILE A 106 1.44 6.74 7.36
N ASP A 107 2.45 7.37 6.76
CA ASP A 107 3.25 6.75 5.70
C ASP A 107 4.01 5.51 6.21
N LEU A 108 4.59 5.59 7.41
CA LEU A 108 5.24 4.45 8.07
C LEU A 108 4.22 3.34 8.36
N LEU A 109 3.07 3.72 8.90
CA LEU A 109 1.95 2.82 9.17
C LEU A 109 1.49 2.03 7.95
N LEU A 110 1.16 2.75 6.87
CA LEU A 110 0.66 2.14 5.64
C LEU A 110 1.71 1.25 5.02
N LYS A 111 2.99 1.59 5.16
CA LYS A 111 4.09 0.74 4.74
C LYS A 111 4.20 -0.55 5.56
N ASN A 112 3.99 -0.49 6.88
CA ASN A 112 3.99 -1.69 7.72
C ASN A 112 2.81 -2.63 7.41
N ILE A 113 1.63 -2.05 7.13
CA ILE A 113 0.41 -2.84 6.88
C ILE A 113 0.35 -3.38 5.43
N HIS A 114 0.65 -2.53 4.45
CA HIS A 114 0.49 -2.85 3.02
C HIS A 114 1.81 -3.12 2.29
N GLY A 115 2.96 -2.99 2.96
CA GLY A 115 4.30 -3.08 2.36
C GLY A 115 4.70 -1.84 1.54
N VAL A 116 3.72 -1.12 1.01
CA VAL A 116 3.89 0.09 0.20
C VAL A 116 2.85 1.14 0.58
N ASN A 117 3.25 2.42 0.59
CA ASN A 117 2.33 3.54 0.86
C ASN A 117 1.61 4.05 -0.41
N ARG A 118 1.98 3.55 -1.59
CA ARG A 118 1.38 3.96 -2.87
C ARG A 118 1.19 2.78 -3.81
N HIS A 119 -0.04 2.63 -4.31
CA HIS A 119 -0.33 1.73 -5.41
C HIS A 119 0.16 2.35 -6.73
N VAL A 120 1.04 1.63 -7.43
CA VAL A 120 1.66 2.06 -8.70
C VAL A 120 1.02 1.43 -9.94
N GLY A 121 -0.07 0.65 -9.77
CA GLY A 121 -0.69 -0.08 -10.87
C GLY A 121 -0.06 -1.44 -11.14
N ARG A 122 -0.63 -2.18 -12.10
CA ARG A 122 -0.07 -3.44 -12.59
C ARG A 122 1.11 -3.11 -13.50
N ILE A 123 2.31 -3.29 -12.96
CA ILE A 123 3.56 -3.16 -13.72
C ILE A 123 3.83 -4.50 -14.40
N GLY A 124 4.07 -4.48 -15.71
CA GLY A 124 4.45 -5.67 -16.47
C GLY A 124 5.79 -6.21 -15.97
N SER A 125 5.99 -7.52 -16.05
CA SER A 125 7.11 -8.27 -15.46
C SER A 125 8.51 -7.81 -15.90
N SER A 126 8.60 -6.90 -16.87
CA SER A 126 9.84 -6.36 -17.44
C SER A 126 10.31 -5.05 -16.78
N ILE A 127 9.57 -4.49 -15.84
CA ILE A 127 9.94 -3.24 -15.15
C ILE A 127 10.19 -3.61 -13.69
N GLU A 128 11.45 -3.83 -13.36
CA GLU A 128 11.90 -4.04 -12.00
C GLU A 128 11.62 -2.77 -11.18
N ARG A 129 11.06 -2.96 -9.98
CA ARG A 129 10.81 -1.87 -9.03
C ARG A 129 12.15 -1.33 -8.55
N THR A 130 12.60 -0.24 -9.13
CA THR A 130 13.63 0.57 -8.50
C THR A 130 12.96 1.31 -7.34
N ASP A 131 13.16 0.84 -6.12
CA ASP A 131 12.63 1.40 -4.86
C ASP A 131 13.18 2.81 -4.50
N ASN A 132 13.60 3.59 -5.50
CA ASN A 132 14.16 4.93 -5.36
C ASN A 132 13.20 6.01 -5.86
N ILE A 133 12.00 6.11 -5.27
CA ILE A 133 11.14 7.30 -5.40
C ILE A 133 11.05 7.98 -4.03
N ASN A 134 12.20 8.41 -3.53
CA ASN A 134 12.30 9.49 -2.56
C ASN A 134 12.85 10.73 -3.27
N LYS A 135 11.99 11.38 -4.07
CA LYS A 135 12.11 12.80 -4.37
C LYS A 135 10.71 13.41 -4.28
N THR A 136 10.47 13.97 -3.09
CA THR A 136 9.74 15.22 -2.85
C THR A 136 8.84 15.67 -4.00
N GLY A 137 7.53 15.58 -3.78
CA GLY A 137 6.58 16.29 -4.60
C GLY A 137 6.79 17.78 -4.43
N GLU A 138 7.04 18.46 -5.53
CA GLU A 138 6.56 19.81 -5.81
C GLU A 138 6.43 19.93 -7.32
N GLU A 139 5.20 20.14 -7.76
CA GLU A 139 4.79 20.71 -9.04
C GLU A 139 5.47 20.21 -10.33
N LYS A 140 4.75 19.36 -11.08
CA LYS A 140 4.41 19.57 -12.51
C LYS A 140 3.66 18.36 -13.05
N VAL A 141 2.34 18.39 -12.88
CA VAL A 141 1.42 17.68 -13.78
C VAL A 141 1.29 18.55 -15.02
N LYS A 142 2.09 18.23 -16.05
CA LYS A 142 1.79 18.31 -17.49
C LYS A 142 3.12 18.18 -18.26
N ASP A 143 3.12 17.30 -19.26
CA ASP A 143 4.13 17.15 -20.31
C ASP A 143 5.52 16.62 -19.91
N ASN A 144 5.65 15.34 -19.53
CA ASN A 144 6.96 14.66 -19.49
C ASN A 144 6.84 13.15 -19.73
N LYS A 145 6.33 12.74 -20.89
CA LYS A 145 6.42 11.34 -21.38
C LYS A 145 7.42 11.15 -22.53
N LYS A 146 8.11 12.22 -22.95
CA LYS A 146 9.13 12.21 -24.03
C LYS A 146 10.57 12.39 -23.54
N THR A 147 10.79 12.72 -22.27
CA THR A 147 12.11 13.07 -21.72
C THR A 147 12.90 11.86 -21.23
N ASN A 148 12.25 10.91 -20.55
CA ASN A 148 12.95 9.71 -20.02
C ASN A 148 13.60 8.83 -21.11
N SER A 149 13.05 8.78 -22.33
CA SER A 149 13.62 7.97 -23.41
C SER A 149 14.94 8.53 -23.94
N ASN A 150 15.09 9.85 -23.98
CA ASN A 150 16.28 10.48 -24.56
C ASN A 150 17.47 10.41 -23.60
N GLU A 151 17.24 10.55 -22.30
CA GLU A 151 18.29 10.42 -21.28
C GLU A 151 18.89 9.00 -21.27
N ASP A 152 18.04 7.97 -21.36
CA ASP A 152 18.49 6.57 -21.44
C ASP A 152 19.30 6.28 -22.72
N ILE A 153 18.87 6.86 -23.86
CA ILE A 153 19.57 6.72 -25.14
C ILE A 153 20.93 7.44 -25.08
N ILE A 154 20.98 8.64 -24.51
CA ILE A 154 22.22 9.41 -24.34
C ILE A 154 23.20 8.66 -23.44
N ASN A 155 22.72 8.04 -22.36
CA ASN A 155 23.58 7.25 -21.47
C ASN A 155 24.20 6.04 -22.18
N LYS A 156 23.41 5.31 -22.98
CA LYS A 156 23.93 4.20 -23.80
C LYS A 156 24.95 4.66 -24.84
N LEU A 157 24.71 5.79 -25.50
CA LEU A 157 25.66 6.35 -26.46
C LEU A 157 26.96 6.83 -25.78
N LYS A 158 26.88 7.36 -24.55
CA LYS A 158 28.06 7.73 -23.74
C LYS A 158 28.91 6.51 -23.36
N GLU A 159 28.29 5.37 -23.04
CA GLU A 159 29.01 4.12 -22.82
C GLU A 159 29.66 3.61 -24.11
N LYS A 160 28.92 3.62 -25.22
CA LYS A 160 29.44 3.22 -26.54
C LYS A 160 30.64 4.09 -26.96
N LEU A 161 30.56 5.40 -26.74
CA LEU A 161 31.65 6.33 -27.02
C LEU A 161 32.93 5.98 -26.23
N LYS A 162 32.79 5.62 -24.94
CA LYS A 162 33.93 5.19 -24.11
C LYS A 162 34.59 3.91 -24.64
N VAL A 163 33.78 2.95 -25.11
CA VAL A 163 34.27 1.70 -25.71
C VAL A 163 35.00 1.99 -27.02
N GLU A 164 34.41 2.81 -27.91
CA GLU A 164 35.01 3.19 -29.19
C GLU A 164 36.35 3.94 -29.02
N ILE A 165 36.46 4.81 -28.01
CA ILE A 165 37.72 5.49 -27.67
C ILE A 165 38.76 4.49 -27.13
N LYS A 166 38.34 3.54 -26.29
CA LYS A 166 39.23 2.51 -25.72
C LYS A 166 39.76 1.55 -26.79
N GLU A 167 38.96 1.29 -27.82
CA GLU A 167 39.31 0.42 -28.94
C GLU A 167 39.93 1.19 -30.12
N GLU A 168 40.32 2.47 -29.91
CA GLU A 168 40.98 3.34 -30.88
C GLU A 168 40.20 3.56 -32.20
N ARG A 169 38.87 3.36 -32.18
CA ARG A 169 37.96 3.61 -33.30
C ARG A 169 37.49 5.06 -33.33
N TYR A 170 38.41 5.98 -33.62
CA TYR A 170 38.15 7.42 -33.52
C TYR A 170 37.11 7.95 -34.52
N GLU A 171 36.98 7.35 -35.71
CA GLU A 171 35.96 7.75 -36.69
C GLU A 171 34.53 7.46 -36.21
N ASP A 172 34.33 6.30 -35.59
CA ASP A 172 33.02 5.92 -35.05
C ASP A 172 32.73 6.67 -33.75
N ALA A 173 33.74 6.90 -32.91
CA ALA A 173 33.63 7.75 -31.74
C ALA A 173 33.19 9.19 -32.12
N ALA A 174 33.69 9.73 -33.23
CA ALA A 174 33.26 11.04 -33.72
C ALA A 174 31.77 11.05 -34.11
N LYS A 175 31.29 10.01 -34.81
CA LYS A 175 29.86 9.85 -35.17
C LYS A 175 28.98 9.74 -33.93
N THR A 176 29.34 8.87 -32.98
CA THR A 176 28.61 8.67 -31.72
C THR A 176 28.57 9.95 -30.89
N ARG A 177 29.67 10.71 -30.83
CA ARG A 177 29.72 12.03 -30.16
C ARG A 177 28.77 13.05 -30.81
N ASP A 178 28.71 13.08 -32.14
CA ASP A 178 27.84 14.02 -32.86
C ASP A 178 26.36 13.63 -32.73
N GLU A 179 26.05 12.33 -32.61
CA GLU A 179 24.70 11.85 -32.26
C GLU A 179 24.27 12.26 -30.85
N ILE A 180 25.16 12.14 -29.86
CA ILE A 180 24.89 12.63 -28.49
C ILE A 180 24.56 14.12 -28.51
N LYS A 181 25.36 14.93 -29.21
CA LYS A 181 25.13 16.38 -29.33
C LYS A 181 23.81 16.74 -30.02
N LYS A 182 23.33 15.91 -30.95
CA LYS A 182 22.02 16.11 -31.60
C LYS A 182 20.86 15.82 -30.66
N LEU A 183 21.01 14.85 -29.75
CA LEU A 183 19.98 14.44 -28.79
C LEU A 183 19.95 15.29 -27.52
N GLU A 184 21.07 15.94 -27.17
CA GLU A 184 21.17 16.90 -26.04
C GLU A 184 20.68 18.32 -26.39
N LYS A 185 20.19 18.57 -27.61
CA LYS A 185 19.73 19.87 -28.10
C LYS A 185 18.20 19.99 -28.11
#